data_AF-A0A7K0A255-F1
#
_entry.id   AF-A0A7K0A255-F1
#
_cell.length_a   1.000
_cell.length_b   1.000
_cell.length_c   1.000
_cell.angle_alpha   90.00
_cell.angle_beta   90.00
_cell.angle_gamma   90.00
#
_symmetry.space_group_name_H-M   'P 1'
#
loop_
_entity.id
_entity.type
_entity.pdbx_description
1 polymer ?
#
loop_
_entity_poly.entity_id
_entity_poly.type
_entity_poly.pdbx_seq_one_letter_code
_entity_poly.pdbx_strand_id
1 'polypeptide(L)' 'MEDLLSDVDSKYTLVILSAKRARQINSYFSQLGEGVAEFMPPQVPLRADRAPKALSIALQEVADGTISYERTADGIK' A
#
# COMPACT_ATOMS: atom_id res chain seq x y z
N MET A 1 -10.81 12.28 0.64
CA MET A 1 -9.54 12.69 -0.02
C MET A 1 -8.80 13.66 0.87
N GLU A 2 -9.49 14.63 1.50
CA GLU A 2 -8.91 15.41 2.60
C GLU A 2 -8.52 14.53 3.80
N ASP A 3 -9.32 13.51 4.14
CA ASP A 3 -8.98 12.53 5.21
C ASP A 3 -7.73 11.69 4.91
N LEU A 4 -7.30 11.62 3.65
CA LEU A 4 -6.08 10.90 3.26
C LEU A 4 -4.84 11.80 3.31
N LEU A 5 -5.03 13.12 3.41
CA LEU A 5 -3.94 14.09 3.53
C LEU A 5 -3.59 14.37 5.00
N SER A 6 -4.40 13.96 5.98
CA SER A 6 -4.02 14.04 7.39
C SER A 6 -2.86 13.09 7.71
N ASP A 7 -2.84 11.93 7.05
CA ASP A 7 -1.90 10.85 7.33
C ASP A 7 -0.64 10.95 6.46
N VAL A 8 -0.65 11.82 5.44
CA VAL A 8 0.43 11.93 4.47
C VAL A 8 0.74 13.39 4.16
N ASP A 9 2.01 13.78 4.30
CA ASP A 9 2.46 15.18 4.17
C ASP A 9 2.27 15.83 2.79
N SER A 10 2.00 15.06 1.74
CA SER A 10 1.75 15.60 0.40
C SER A 10 0.96 14.63 -0.48
N LYS A 11 0.19 15.19 -1.43
CA LYS A 11 -0.47 14.42 -2.50
C LYS A 11 0.52 13.55 -3.28
N TYR A 12 1.74 14.02 -3.50
CA TYR A 12 2.77 13.25 -4.20
C TYR A 12 3.25 12.06 -3.36
N THR A 13 3.44 12.27 -2.06
CA THR A 13 3.78 11.21 -1.12
C THR A 13 2.70 10.13 -1.11
N LEU A 14 1.41 10.53 -1.06
CA LEU A 14 0.27 9.62 -1.08
C LEU A 14 0.27 8.74 -2.35
N VAL A 15 0.50 9.34 -3.52
CA VAL A 15 0.54 8.60 -4.80
C VAL A 15 1.69 7.60 -4.82
N ILE A 16 2.89 8.02 -4.41
CA ILE A 16 4.06 7.15 -4.40
C ILE A 16 3.91 6.01 -3.39
N LEU A 17 3.43 6.32 -2.18
CA LEU A 17 3.18 5.33 -1.12
C LEU A 17 2.17 4.28 -1.58
N SER A 18 1.01 4.73 -2.07
CA SER A 18 -0.04 3.85 -2.55
C SER A 18 0.42 2.99 -3.73
N ALA A 19 1.21 3.55 -4.66
CA ALA A 19 1.75 2.82 -5.79
C ALA A 19 2.77 1.76 -5.38
N LYS A 20 3.68 2.07 -4.45
CA LYS A 20 4.65 1.11 -3.92
C LYS A 20 3.95 -0.03 -3.20
N ARG A 21 3.00 0.28 -2.32
CA ARG A 21 2.25 -0.71 -1.56
C ARG A 21 1.39 -1.59 -2.47
N ALA A 22 0.74 -1.01 -3.49
CA ALA A 22 -0.01 -1.78 -4.47
C ALA A 22 0.86 -2.81 -5.22
N ARG A 23 2.13 -2.49 -5.52
CA ARG A 23 3.06 -3.47 -6.12
C ARG A 23 3.37 -4.62 -5.16
N GLN A 24 3.60 -4.34 -3.89
CA GLN A 24 3.81 -5.40 -2.88
C GLN A 24 2.60 -6.33 -2.77
N ILE A 25 1.39 -5.76 -2.72
CA ILE A 25 0.14 -6.53 -2.66
C ILE A 25 -0.03 -7.40 -3.91
N ASN A 26 0.29 -6.86 -5.09
CA ASN A 26 0.22 -7.63 -6.32
C ASN A 26 1.24 -8.78 -6.32
N SER A 27 2.48 -8.52 -5.91
CA SER A 27 3.50 -9.57 -5.77
C SER A 27 3.11 -10.64 -4.75
N TYR A 28 2.47 -10.25 -3.64
CA TYR A 28 1.91 -11.19 -2.66
C TYR A 28 0.90 -12.15 -3.31
N PHE A 29 -0.07 -11.62 -4.07
CA PHE A 29 -1.06 -12.47 -4.74
C PHE A 29 -0.46 -13.35 -5.83
N SER A 30 0.55 -12.87 -6.56
CA SER A 30 1.26 -13.67 -7.55
C SER A 30 2.05 -14.81 -6.91
N GLN A 31 2.73 -14.57 -5.78
CA GLN A 31 3.54 -15.58 -5.10
C GLN A 31 2.72 -16.58 -4.26
N LEU A 32 1.50 -16.23 -3.87
CA LEU A 32 0.64 -17.11 -3.07
C LEU A 32 0.41 -18.48 -3.74
N GLY A 33 0.42 -18.54 -5.07
CA GLY A 33 0.34 -19.79 -5.84
C GLY A 33 1.66 -20.57 -5.94
N GLU A 34 2.80 -19.92 -5.66
CA GLU A 34 4.15 -20.47 -5.79
C GLU A 34 4.70 -21.02 -4.45
N GLY A 35 3.96 -20.85 -3.34
CA GLY A 35 4.38 -21.31 -2.01
C GLY A 35 5.48 -20.45 -1.37
N VAL A 36 5.75 -19.28 -1.94
CA VAL A 36 6.71 -18.29 -1.44
C VAL A 36 5.93 -17.18 -0.74
N ALA A 37 6.33 -16.84 0.49
CA ALA A 37 5.71 -15.77 1.27
C ALA A 37 6.73 -14.67 1.58
N GLU A 38 7.20 -13.99 0.53
CA GLU A 38 8.19 -12.92 0.68
C GLU A 38 7.54 -11.54 0.91
N PHE A 39 6.33 -11.34 0.39
CA PHE A 39 5.59 -10.08 0.51
C PHE A 39 4.51 -10.13 1.58
N MET A 40 4.29 -9.00 2.25
CA MET A 40 3.29 -8.88 3.32
C MET A 40 1.85 -8.86 2.75
N PRO A 41 0.91 -9.64 3.29
CA PRO A 41 -0.49 -9.65 2.86
C PRO A 41 -1.17 -8.29 3.04
N PRO A 42 -2.33 -8.07 2.40
CA PRO A 42 -3.23 -6.99 2.72
C PRO A 42 -3.56 -6.93 4.22
N GLN A 43 -3.54 -5.74 4.80
CA GLN A 43 -3.83 -5.46 6.21
C GLN A 43 -5.30 -5.05 6.45
N VAL A 44 -6.09 -4.97 5.38
CA VAL A 44 -7.51 -4.63 5.43
C VAL A 44 -8.37 -5.84 5.04
N PRO A 45 -9.61 -5.94 5.56
CA PRO A 45 -10.53 -7.01 5.21
C PRO A 45 -10.82 -7.00 3.69
N LEU A 46 -10.53 -8.11 3.03
CA LEU A 46 -10.86 -8.28 1.63
C LEU A 46 -12.31 -8.76 1.51
N ARG A 47 -13.08 -8.13 0.63
CA ARG A 47 -14.41 -8.61 0.31
C ARG A 47 -14.30 -9.79 -0.66
N ALA A 48 -14.93 -10.92 -0.32
CA ALA A 48 -14.89 -12.14 -1.13
C ALA A 48 -15.67 -12.03 -2.46
N ASP A 49 -16.50 -10.99 -2.62
CA ASP A 49 -17.39 -10.77 -3.76
C ASP A 49 -16.69 -10.15 -4.99
N ARG A 50 -15.51 -9.55 -4.81
CA ARG A 50 -14.76 -8.91 -5.89
C ARG A 50 -13.27 -9.06 -5.64
N ALA A 51 -12.54 -9.53 -6.65
CA ALA A 51 -11.08 -9.48 -6.67
C ALA A 51 -10.62 -8.03 -6.41
N PRO A 52 -10.07 -7.73 -5.23
CA PRO A 52 -9.82 -6.36 -4.85
C PRO A 52 -8.59 -5.86 -5.59
N LYS A 53 -8.72 -4.72 -6.29
CA LYS A 53 -7.61 -4.12 -7.03
C LYS A 53 -6.52 -3.70 -6.03
N ALA A 54 -5.27 -4.09 -6.28
CA ALA A 54 -4.16 -3.82 -5.37
C ALA A 54 -4.02 -2.34 -4.96
N LEU A 55 -4.30 -1.41 -5.88
CA LEU A 55 -4.29 0.03 -5.60
C LEU A 55 -5.43 0.46 -4.66
N SER A 56 -6.62 -0.13 -4.79
CA SER A 56 -7.75 0.18 -3.90
C SER A 56 -7.47 -0.29 -2.48
N ILE A 57 -6.85 -1.47 -2.33
CA ILE A 57 -6.41 -2.00 -1.03
C ILE A 57 -5.37 -1.06 -0.41
N ALA A 58 -4.35 -0.69 -1.18
CA ALA A 58 -3.29 0.21 -0.70
C ALA A 58 -3.84 1.56 -0.23
N LEU A 59 -4.78 2.16 -0.97
CA LEU A 59 -5.41 3.42 -0.57
C LEU A 59 -6.23 3.28 0.73
N GLN A 60 -6.89 2.14 0.92
CA GLN A 60 -7.64 1.87 2.13
C GLN A 60 -6.72 1.63 3.33
N GLU A 61 -5.61 0.92 3.13
CA GLU A 61 -4.59 0.74 4.17
C GLU A 61 -3.96 2.07 4.62
N VAL A 62 -3.76 3.01 3.68
CA VAL A 62 -3.34 4.38 4.01
C VAL A 62 -4.43 5.10 4.80
N ALA A 63 -5.70 4.97 4.40
CA ALA A 63 -6.83 5.59 5.09
C ALA A 63 -7.00 5.10 6.54
N ASP A 64 -6.73 3.82 6.77
CA ASP A 64 -6.85 3.17 8.08
C ASP A 64 -5.58 3.38 8.94
N GLY A 65 -4.57 4.11 8.46
CA GLY A 65 -3.31 4.36 9.16
C GLY A 65 -2.45 3.11 9.39
N THR A 66 -2.74 2.02 8.67
CA THR A 66 -2.08 0.71 8.86
C THR A 66 -0.70 0.63 8.21
N ILE A 67 -0.37 1.58 7.33
CA ILE A 67 0.94 1.68 6.68
C ILE A 67 1.58 3.04 6.94
N SER A 68 2.86 3.02 7.31
CA SER A 68 3.68 4.22 7.47
C SER A 68 4.71 4.32 6.34
N TYR A 69 5.25 5.51 6.15
CA TYR A 69 6.37 5.76 5.25
C TYR A 69 7.46 6.52 5.97
N GLU A 70 8.70 6.20 5.62
CA GLU A 70 9.84 7.00 6.00
C GLU A 70 10.33 7.73 4.76
N ARG A 71 10.44 9.06 4.88
CA ARG A 71 11.15 9.84 3.88
C ARG A 71 12.63 9.67 4.19
N THR A 72 13.35 8.94 3.34
CA THR A 72 14.81 8.99 3.34
C THR A 72 15.21 10.41 2.94
N ALA A 73 15.42 11.28 3.93
CA ALA A 73 16.15 12.52 3.73
C ALA A 73 17.60 12.17 3.36
N ASP A 74 18.20 13.02 2.54
CA ASP A 74 19.62 12.97 2.16
C ASP A 74 20.06 11.88 1.18
N GLY A 75 19.78 12.13 -0.10
CA GLY A 75 20.85 12.03 -1.09
C GLY A 75 21.81 13.19 -0.85
N ILE A 76 22.91 12.89 -0.16
CA ILE A 76 24.01 13.80 0.19
C ILE A 76 24.52 14.56 -1.05
N LYS A 77 24.83 15.82 -0.79
CA LYS A 77 25.54 16.83 -1.60
C LYS A 77 26.67 16.29 -2.49
#